data_AF-A0A644YCZ1-F1
#
_entry.id   AF-A0A644YCZ1-F1
#
_cell.length_a   1.000
_cell.length_b   1.000
_cell.length_c   1.000
_cell.angle_alpha   90.00
_cell.angle_beta   90.00
_cell.angle_gamma   90.00
#
_symmetry.space_group_name_H-M   'P 1'
#
loop_
_entity.id
_entity.type
_entity.pdbx_description
1 polymer ?
#
loop_
_entity_poly.entity_id
_entity_poly.type
_entity_poly.pdbx_seq_one_letter_code
_entity_poly.pdbx_strand_id
1 'polypeptide(L)'
;MADPFADKVMQISVLYTLMDIGYIENWFFLIVLIKDGLQILLGVALLNVEPKIIVPANAFGKATTVLIFATILISLFRLQGLLYLQLFVGGLAVITFSQYAYHVWQAWKKNKSAKIDI
;
A
#
# COMPACT_ATOMS: atom_id res chain seq x y z
N MET A 1 5.56 2.09 19.37
CA MET A 1 5.94 2.80 18.12
C MET A 1 6.15 1.86 16.93
N ALA A 2 6.28 0.53 17.11
CA ALA A 2 6.36 -0.45 16.02
C ALA A 2 5.00 -0.87 15.43
N ASP A 3 3.88 -0.46 16.06
CA ASP A 3 2.51 -0.89 15.69
C ASP A 3 2.22 -0.83 14.18
N PRO A 4 2.50 0.26 13.45
CA PRO A 4 2.04 0.38 12.06
C PRO A 4 2.80 -0.53 11.08
N PHE A 5 4.05 -0.89 11.40
CA PHE A 5 4.85 -1.78 10.55
C PHE A 5 4.46 -3.25 10.81
N ALA A 6 4.26 -3.60 12.09
CA ALA A 6 3.79 -4.92 12.47
C ALA A 6 2.43 -5.23 11.84
N ASP A 7 1.51 -4.25 11.80
CA ASP A 7 0.20 -4.40 11.14
C ASP A 7 0.33 -4.73 9.65
N LYS A 8 1.24 -4.08 8.93
CA LYS A 8 1.49 -4.37 7.50
C LYS A 8 2.08 -5.76 7.29
N VAL A 9 3.04 -6.16 8.13
CA VAL A 9 3.63 -7.51 8.06
C VAL A 9 2.58 -8.57 8.36
N MET A 10 1.73 -8.35 9.36
CA MET A 10 0.60 -9.23 9.68
C MET A 10 -0.34 -9.37 8.47
N GLN A 11 -0.75 -8.25 7.86
CA GLN A 11 -1.64 -8.25 6.70
C GLN A 11 -1.04 -9.04 5.52
N ILE A 12 0.22 -8.80 5.19
CA ILE A 12 0.93 -9.51 4.11
C ILE A 12 1.02 -11.01 4.42
N SER A 13 1.29 -11.39 5.66
CA SER A 13 1.39 -12.79 6.09
C SER A 13 0.07 -13.53 5.94
N VAL A 14 -1.04 -12.88 6.31
CA VAL A 14 -2.38 -13.44 6.15
C VAL A 14 -2.75 -13.59 4.68
N LEU A 15 -2.45 -12.59 3.85
CA LEU A 15 -2.68 -12.69 2.40
C LEU A 15 -1.85 -13.80 1.78
N TYR A 16 -0.58 -13.95 2.16
CA TYR A 16 0.26 -15.06 1.68
C TYR A 16 -0.36 -16.42 2.03
N THR A 17 -0.81 -16.58 3.27
CA THR A 17 -1.45 -17.83 3.72
C THR A 17 -2.71 -18.13 2.92
N LEU A 18 -3.58 -17.12 2.71
CA LEU A 18 -4.80 -17.26 1.92
C LEU A 18 -4.52 -17.57 0.45
N MET A 19 -3.44 -17.02 -0.11
CA MET A 19 -3.01 -17.29 -1.47
C MET A 19 -2.54 -18.74 -1.59
N ASP A 20 -1.70 -19.21 -0.65
CA ASP A 20 -1.14 -20.56 -0.64
C ASP A 20 -2.22 -21.65 -0.60
N ILE A 21 -3.28 -21.42 0.18
CA ILE A 21 -4.44 -22.33 0.24
C ILE A 21 -5.47 -22.12 -0.90
N GLY A 22 -5.22 -21.17 -1.82
CA GLY A 22 -6.07 -20.90 -2.98
C GLY A 22 -7.37 -20.14 -2.69
N TYR A 23 -7.44 -19.39 -1.59
CA TYR A 23 -8.60 -18.59 -1.21
C TYR A 23 -8.58 -17.18 -1.84
N ILE A 24 -7.40 -16.70 -2.20
CA ILE A 24 -7.21 -15.49 -3.00
C ILE A 24 -6.29 -15.77 -4.18
N GLU A 25 -6.41 -14.96 -5.22
CA GLU A 25 -5.60 -15.12 -6.42
C GLU A 25 -4.16 -14.60 -6.21
N ASN A 26 -3.19 -15.30 -6.81
CA ASN A 26 -1.76 -14.95 -6.73
C ASN A 26 -1.49 -13.52 -7.20
N TRP A 27 -2.18 -13.06 -8.25
CA TRP A 27 -1.98 -11.72 -8.78
C TRP A 27 -2.43 -10.64 -7.78
N PHE A 28 -3.49 -10.88 -6.99
CA PHE A 28 -3.99 -9.92 -6.01
C PHE A 28 -3.00 -9.76 -4.86
N PHE A 29 -2.48 -10.89 -4.36
CA PHE A 29 -1.40 -10.88 -3.37
C PHE A 29 -0.18 -10.07 -3.85
N LEU A 30 0.29 -10.33 -5.07
CA LEU A 30 1.46 -9.64 -5.64
C LEU A 30 1.26 -8.12 -5.73
N ILE A 31 0.06 -7.67 -6.13
CA ILE A 31 -0.25 -6.23 -6.17
C ILE A 31 -0.13 -5.60 -4.79
N VAL A 32 -0.73 -6.22 -3.76
CA VAL A 32 -0.69 -5.68 -2.39
C VAL A 32 0.73 -5.70 -1.84
N LEU A 33 1.47 -6.80 -2.03
CA LEU A 33 2.85 -6.95 -1.58
C LEU A 33 3.76 -5.87 -2.19
N ILE A 34 3.71 -5.71 -3.52
CA ILE A 34 4.54 -4.73 -4.24
C ILE A 34 4.18 -3.31 -3.80
N LYS A 35 2.88 -2.99 -3.76
CA LYS A 35 2.40 -1.67 -3.29
C LYS A 35 2.95 -1.35 -1.91
N ASP A 36 2.74 -2.22 -0.93
CA ASP A 36 3.06 -1.91 0.47
C ASP A 36 4.57 -1.89 0.69
N GLY A 37 5.31 -2.80 0.05
CA GLY A 37 6.77 -2.78 0.04
C GLY A 37 7.33 -1.49 -0.55
N LEU A 38 6.85 -1.06 -1.72
CA LEU A 38 7.29 0.19 -2.35
C LEU A 38 6.93 1.41 -1.51
N GLN A 39 5.75 1.46 -0.89
CA GLN A 39 5.39 2.56 0.01
C GLN A 39 6.32 2.67 1.22
N ILE A 40 6.72 1.54 1.81
CA ILE A 40 7.68 1.52 2.92
C ILE A 40 9.05 2.03 2.45
N LEU A 41 9.55 1.51 1.32
CA LEU A 41 10.84 1.92 0.77
C LEU A 41 10.89 3.42 0.43
N LEU A 42 9.85 3.93 -0.23
CA LEU A 42 9.73 5.35 -0.56
C LEU A 42 9.63 6.22 0.70
N GLY A 43 8.85 5.78 1.69
CA GLY A 43 8.74 6.48 2.98
C GLY A 43 10.08 6.59 3.70
N VAL A 44 10.82 5.48 3.80
CA VAL A 44 12.17 5.47 4.40
C VAL A 44 13.14 6.33 3.60
N ALA A 45 13.11 6.26 2.27
CA ALA A 45 13.98 7.09 1.42
C ALA A 45 13.77 8.60 1.65
N LEU A 46 12.52 9.03 1.86
CA LEU A 46 12.21 10.44 2.16
C LEU A 46 12.66 10.90 3.55
N LEU A 47 12.72 10.01 4.54
CA LEU A 47 13.21 10.34 5.88
C LEU A 47 14.72 10.69 5.88
N ASN A 48 15.47 10.14 4.92
CA ASN A 48 16.90 10.39 4.75
C ASN A 48 17.19 11.67 3.96
N VAL A 49 16.18 12.35 3.43
CA VAL A 49 16.33 13.60 2.67
C VAL A 49 16.19 14.80 3.60
N GLU A 50 17.16 15.71 3.56
CA GLU A 50 17.10 16.99 4.27
C GLU A 50 16.57 18.12 3.39
N PRO A 51 15.63 18.95 3.90
CA PRO A 51 14.94 18.84 5.18
C PRO A 51 13.89 17.72 5.17
N LYS A 52 13.61 17.13 6.34
CA LYS A 52 12.72 15.96 6.48
C LYS A 52 11.38 16.18 5.81
N ILE A 53 11.08 15.36 4.80
CA ILE A 53 9.83 15.41 4.06
C ILE A 53 8.85 14.42 4.68
N ILE A 54 7.83 14.91 5.36
CA ILE A 54 6.73 14.09 5.88
C ILE A 54 5.58 14.19 4.89
N VAL A 55 5.35 13.12 4.12
CA VAL A 55 4.16 13.03 3.25
C VAL A 55 2.97 12.64 4.13
N PRO A 56 1.95 13.50 4.28
CA PRO A 56 0.81 13.18 5.12
C PRO A 56 0.05 11.97 4.56
N ALA A 57 -0.41 11.10 5.46
CA ALA A 57 -1.17 9.92 5.10
C ALA A 57 -2.49 10.31 4.44
N ASN A 58 -2.64 10.02 3.14
CA ASN A 58 -3.88 10.28 2.40
C ASN A 58 -4.99 9.34 2.91
N ALA A 59 -6.19 9.89 3.21
CA ALA A 59 -7.35 9.14 3.67
C ALA A 59 -7.74 8.02 2.69
N PHE A 60 -7.51 8.22 1.39
CA PHE A 60 -7.73 7.22 0.35
C PHE A 60 -6.89 5.96 0.53
N GLY A 61 -5.60 6.10 0.89
CA GLY A 61 -4.73 4.95 1.14
C GLY A 61 -5.16 4.14 2.35
N LYS A 62 -5.68 4.81 3.39
CA LYS A 62 -6.27 4.14 4.56
C LYS A 62 -7.52 3.35 4.17
N ALA A 63 -8.42 3.95 3.38
CA ALA A 63 -9.63 3.27 2.91
C ALA A 63 -9.32 1.99 2.13
N THR A 64 -8.31 2.02 1.24
CA THR A 64 -7.88 0.79 0.53
C THR A 64 -7.38 -0.29 1.49
N THR A 65 -6.67 0.09 2.55
CA THR A 65 -6.18 -0.87 3.55
C THR A 65 -7.35 -1.56 4.25
N VAL A 66 -8.38 -0.79 4.64
CA VAL A 66 -9.63 -1.33 5.22
C VAL A 66 -10.32 -2.30 4.25
N LEU A 67 -10.39 -1.95 2.96
CA LEU A 67 -10.99 -2.83 1.93
C LEU A 67 -10.18 -4.12 1.72
N ILE A 68 -8.86 -4.09 1.82
CA ILE A 68 -8.03 -5.30 1.78
C ILE A 68 -8.34 -6.18 2.99
N PHE A 69 -8.46 -5.62 4.20
CA PHE A 69 -8.91 -6.39 5.38
C PHE A 69 -10.31 -6.97 5.21
N ALA A 70 -11.25 -6.21 4.65
CA ALA A 70 -12.57 -6.72 4.33
C ALA A 70 -12.50 -7.89 3.32
N THR A 71 -11.63 -7.78 2.31
CA THR A 71 -11.40 -8.85 1.32
C THR A 71 -10.83 -10.10 1.97
N ILE A 72 -9.87 -9.96 2.89
CA ILE A 72 -9.33 -11.06 3.70
C ILE A 72 -10.46 -11.75 4.46
N LEU A 73 -11.30 -11.01 5.20
CA LEU A 73 -12.40 -11.60 5.98
C LEU A 73 -13.43 -12.32 5.09
N ILE A 74 -13.82 -11.70 3.97
CA ILE A 74 -14.80 -12.28 3.04
C ILE A 74 -14.22 -13.53 2.35
N SER A 75 -12.91 -13.56 2.09
CA SER A 75 -12.25 -14.73 1.46
C SER A 75 -12.38 -16.00 2.29
N LEU A 76 -12.44 -15.89 3.62
CA LEU A 76 -12.63 -17.03 4.53
C LEU A 76 -13.96 -17.77 4.29
N PHE A 77 -14.99 -17.08 3.81
CA PHE A 77 -16.32 -17.64 3.56
C PHE A 77 -16.48 -18.22 2.16
N ARG A 78 -15.47 -18.12 1.28
CA ARG A 78 -15.47 -18.67 -0.09
C ARG A 78 -16.71 -18.29 -0.92
N LEU A 79 -17.18 -17.05 -0.76
CA LEU A 79 -18.37 -16.57 -1.45
C LEU A 79 -18.15 -16.47 -2.96
N GLN A 80 -19.22 -16.72 -3.73
CA GLN A 80 -19.23 -16.47 -5.16
C GLN A 80 -19.08 -14.96 -5.41
N GLY A 81 -18.09 -14.59 -6.23
CA GLY A 81 -17.77 -13.19 -6.55
C GLY A 81 -16.52 -12.62 -5.88
N LEU A 82 -15.77 -13.43 -5.12
CA LEU A 82 -14.47 -13.04 -4.55
C LEU A 82 -13.49 -12.48 -5.57
N LEU A 83 -13.49 -13.03 -6.80
CA LEU A 83 -12.65 -12.53 -7.88
C LEU A 83 -12.98 -11.07 -8.25
N TYR A 84 -14.26 -10.70 -8.33
CA TYR A 84 -14.66 -9.33 -8.65
C TYR A 84 -14.27 -8.35 -7.53
N LEU A 85 -14.41 -8.78 -6.27
CA LEU A 85 -13.96 -7.99 -5.13
C LEU A 85 -12.44 -7.78 -5.17
N GLN A 86 -11.67 -8.84 -5.44
CA GLN A 86 -10.22 -8.76 -5.59
C GLN A 86 -9.84 -7.81 -6.75
N LEU A 87 -10.50 -7.88 -7.90
CA LEU A 87 -10.27 -6.98 -9.04
C LEU A 87 -10.52 -5.52 -8.66
N PHE A 88 -11.63 -5.25 -7.99
CA PHE A 88 -11.98 -3.91 -7.54
C PHE A 88 -10.95 -3.36 -6.54
N VAL A 89 -10.62 -4.14 -5.51
CA VAL A 89 -9.69 -3.72 -4.46
C VAL A 89 -8.25 -3.63 -4.98
N GLY A 90 -7.84 -4.55 -5.86
CA GLY A 90 -6.55 -4.53 -6.53
C GLY A 90 -6.39 -3.30 -7.42
N GLY A 91 -7.43 -2.94 -8.18
CA GLY A 91 -7.46 -1.70 -8.95
C GLY A 91 -7.30 -0.45 -8.07
N LEU A 92 -8.04 -0.37 -6.97
CA LEU A 92 -7.90 0.72 -5.99
C LEU A 92 -6.50 0.77 -5.35
N ALA A 93 -5.89 -0.39 -5.09
CA ALA A 93 -4.53 -0.48 -4.58
C ALA A 93 -3.53 0.15 -5.56
N VAL A 94 -3.65 -0.14 -6.86
CA VAL A 94 -2.80 0.47 -7.89
C VAL A 94 -3.02 1.99 -7.97
N ILE A 95 -4.28 2.45 -7.95
CA ILE A 95 -4.60 3.89 -8.02
C ILE A 95 -4.02 4.64 -6.82
N THR A 96 -4.24 4.13 -5.61
CA THR A 96 -3.74 4.77 -4.38
C THR A 96 -2.22 4.73 -4.28
N PHE A 97 -1.58 3.68 -4.80
CA PHE A 97 -0.14 3.64 -4.93
C PHE A 97 0.39 4.71 -5.88
N SER A 98 -0.20 4.85 -7.07
CA SER A 98 0.18 5.88 -8.04
C SER A 98 0.02 7.29 -7.50
N GLN A 99 -1.08 7.55 -6.76
CA GLN A 99 -1.27 8.83 -6.05
C GLN A 99 -0.17 9.08 -5.01
N TYR A 100 0.16 8.08 -4.20
CA TYR A 100 1.24 8.19 -3.22
C TYR A 100 2.58 8.48 -3.89
N ALA A 101 2.95 7.71 -4.93
CA ALA A 101 4.18 7.90 -5.68
C ALA A 101 4.25 9.31 -6.30
N TYR A 102 3.14 9.83 -6.81
CA TYR A 102 3.06 11.19 -7.34
C TYR A 102 3.29 12.26 -6.26
N HIS A 103 2.71 12.09 -5.07
CA HIS A 103 2.98 13.00 -3.94
C HIS A 103 4.43 12.97 -3.48
N VAL A 104 5.03 11.76 -3.42
CA VAL A 104 6.46 11.61 -3.12
C VAL A 104 7.31 12.33 -4.15
N TRP A 105 7.02 12.15 -5.45
CA TRP A 105 7.77 12.79 -6.53
C TRP A 105 7.68 14.32 -6.49
N GLN A 106 6.48 14.87 -6.25
CA GLN A 106 6.30 16.32 -6.08
C GLN A 106 7.08 16.88 -4.89
N ALA A 107 7.04 16.18 -3.75
CA ALA A 107 7.75 16.61 -2.55
C ALA A 107 9.27 16.60 -2.79
N TRP A 108 9.76 15.59 -3.50
CA TRP A 108 11.18 15.49 -3.90
C TRP A 108 11.59 16.62 -4.85
N LYS A 109 10.76 16.94 -5.85
CA LYS A 109 11.00 18.05 -6.80
C LYS A 109 11.03 19.40 -6.08
N LYS A 110 10.07 19.66 -5.18
CA LYS A 110 10.02 20.90 -4.39
C LYS A 110 11.27 21.10 -3.54
N ASN A 111 11.77 20.03 -2.91
CA ASN A 111 13.01 20.11 -2.14
C ASN A 111 14.25 20.38 -3.01
N LYS A 112 14.34 19.74 -4.18
CA LYS A 112 15.45 19.97 -5.10
C LYS A 112 15.50 21.43 -5.59
N SER A 113 14.35 22.04 -5.89
CA SER A 113 14.28 23.45 -6.27
C SER A 113 14.69 24.39 -5.12
N ALA A 114 14.25 24.12 -3.89
CA ALA A 114 14.61 24.94 -2.72
C ALA A 114 16.11 24.94 -2.39
N LYS A 115 16.86 23.89 -2.76
CA LYS A 115 18.33 23.82 -2.60
C LYS A 115 19.11 24.55 -3.71
N ILE A 116 18.48 24.91 -4.83
CA ILE A 116 19.13 25.59 -5.96
C ILE A 116 19.00 27.12 -5.84
N ASP A 117 18.02 27.60 -5.07
CA ASP A 117 17.74 29.03 -4.85
C ASP A 117 18.51 29.64 -3.66
N ILE A 118 19.47 28.90 -3.06
CA ILE A 118 20.37 29.33 -1.96
C ILE A 118 21.81 29.30 -2.46
#